data_AF-A0A6B0WCX7-F1
#
_entry.id   AF-A0A6B0WCX7-F1
#
_cell.length_a   1.000
_cell.length_b   1.000
_cell.length_c   1.000
_cell.angle_alpha   90.00
_cell.angle_beta   90.00
_cell.angle_gamma   90.00
#
_symmetry.space_group_name_H-M   'P 1'
#
loop_
_entity.id
_entity.type
_entity.pdbx_description
1 polymer ?
#
loop_
_entity_poly.entity_id
_entity_poly.type
_entity_poly.pdbx_seq_one_letter_code
_entity_poly.pdbx_strand_id
1 'polypeptide(L)'
;MRRLTVFGLLALALVVAYVSIPAAQSGDVYAPKRINKVIELFERDQPVYYTQVNGGGYEEGVRLVQTWADYITYNMEHSPFNMDALRGFMQGLVDGGPTKSGHRTPTVVAVLPLGGINEQVMWGNYWMVEQVLGSGVHGVLLAHARTPEVVRILVQSSRYPHAPKTEGIGEGLRGSGGQGFAARIWGVSSQEYQRLADPWPLNPNGEILVGLKIEDRHALENAEERVAVPGVGFAEWGPGDMS
;
A
#
# COMPACT_ATOMS: atom_id res chain seq x y z
N MET A 1 -25.11 9.84 78.39
CA MET A 1 -25.07 9.25 77.03
C MET A 1 -25.85 10.22 76.13
N ARG A 2 -25.43 10.79 75.01
CA ARG A 2 -24.26 10.73 74.11
C ARG A 2 -24.20 12.15 73.50
N ARG A 3 -23.03 12.78 73.45
CA ARG A 3 -22.79 14.05 72.74
C ARG A 3 -22.78 13.77 71.23
N LEU A 4 -23.57 14.51 70.44
CA LEU A 4 -23.44 14.52 68.98
C LEU A 4 -22.39 15.57 68.59
N THR A 5 -21.26 15.11 68.06
CA THR A 5 -20.27 15.92 67.33
C THR A 5 -20.55 15.80 65.84
N VAL A 6 -20.90 16.91 65.20
CA VAL A 6 -21.03 17.03 63.73
C VAL A 6 -19.63 17.25 63.15
N PHE A 7 -19.11 16.29 62.39
CA PHE A 7 -17.91 16.46 61.57
C PHE A 7 -18.31 17.03 60.21
N GLY A 8 -17.85 18.25 59.92
CA GLY A 8 -17.98 18.87 58.60
C GLY A 8 -16.97 18.29 57.61
N LEU A 9 -17.45 17.78 56.48
CA LEU A 9 -16.66 17.38 55.33
C LEU A 9 -16.34 18.62 54.48
N LEU A 10 -15.07 19.05 54.46
CA LEU A 10 -14.56 20.00 53.47
C LEU A 10 -14.18 19.22 52.20
N ALA A 11 -14.98 19.36 51.15
CA ALA A 11 -14.62 18.88 49.82
C ALA A 11 -13.79 19.95 49.09
N LEU A 12 -12.51 19.67 48.87
CA LEU A 12 -11.60 20.52 48.11
C LEU A 12 -11.82 20.27 46.61
N ALA A 13 -12.50 21.19 45.91
CA ALA A 13 -12.69 21.13 44.47
C ALA A 13 -11.40 21.61 43.76
N LEU A 14 -10.68 20.67 43.15
CA LEU A 14 -9.54 20.96 42.28
C LEU A 14 -10.06 21.35 40.89
N VAL A 15 -10.10 22.65 40.61
CA VAL A 15 -10.38 23.18 39.26
C VAL A 15 -9.10 23.11 38.45
N VAL A 16 -9.00 22.12 37.57
CA VAL A 16 -7.94 22.04 36.55
C VAL A 16 -8.35 22.96 35.39
N ALA A 17 -7.76 24.14 35.31
CA ALA A 17 -7.91 25.02 34.16
C ALA A 17 -7.11 24.45 32.98
N TYR A 18 -7.81 23.92 31.98
CA TYR A 18 -7.22 23.59 30.68
C TYR A 18 -6.89 24.91 29.96
N VAL A 19 -5.62 25.31 29.98
CA VAL A 19 -5.12 26.37 29.11
C VAL A 19 -4.79 25.72 27.77
N SER A 20 -5.71 25.85 26.80
CA SER A 20 -5.43 25.51 25.41
C SER A 20 -4.44 26.53 24.86
N ILE A 21 -3.17 26.15 24.74
CA ILE A 21 -2.21 26.91 23.94
C ILE A 21 -2.58 26.63 22.47
N PRO A 22 -3.02 27.64 21.69
CA PRO A 22 -3.22 27.44 20.27
C PRO A 22 -1.84 27.16 19.66
N ALA A 23 -1.64 25.93 19.18
CA ALA A 23 -0.50 25.63 18.35
C ALA A 23 -0.59 26.55 17.12
N ALA A 24 0.38 27.44 16.97
CA ALA A 24 0.54 28.22 15.76
C ALA A 24 0.74 27.23 14.60
N GLN A 25 -0.29 27.05 13.75
CA GLN A 25 -0.11 26.42 12.46
C GLN A 25 0.82 27.32 11.66
N SER A 26 2.09 26.93 11.56
CA SER A 26 2.99 27.46 10.55
C SER A 26 2.31 27.26 9.19
N GLY A 27 2.09 28.35 8.46
CA GLY A 27 1.35 28.40 7.20
C GLY A 27 2.03 27.71 6.01
N ASP A 28 2.81 26.67 6.25
CA ASP A 28 3.30 25.81 5.19
C ASP A 28 2.13 24.94 4.72
N VAL A 29 1.61 25.26 3.53
CA VAL A 29 0.65 24.41 2.84
C VAL A 29 1.36 23.08 2.58
N TYR A 30 0.94 22.02 3.28
CA TYR A 30 1.48 20.68 3.11
C TYR A 30 1.39 20.25 1.64
N ALA A 31 2.52 19.80 1.09
CA ALA A 31 2.61 19.22 -0.24
C ALA A 31 3.15 17.78 -0.12
N PRO A 32 2.55 16.80 -0.83
CA PRO A 32 3.06 15.45 -0.90
C PRO A 32 4.55 15.41 -1.28
N LYS A 33 5.31 14.57 -0.60
CA LYS A 33 6.73 14.30 -0.90
C LYS A 33 6.90 13.03 -1.73
N ARG A 34 5.89 12.14 -1.73
CA ARG A 34 5.84 10.90 -2.48
C ARG A 34 4.66 10.89 -3.46
N ILE A 35 4.74 10.03 -4.47
CA ILE A 35 3.56 9.65 -5.27
C ILE A 35 2.69 8.72 -4.43
N ASN A 36 3.33 7.78 -3.74
CA ASN A 36 2.69 6.80 -2.87
C ASN A 36 2.57 7.34 -1.43
N LYS A 37 1.35 7.72 -1.04
CA LYS A 37 1.02 8.23 0.31
C LYS A 37 1.41 7.24 1.42
N VAL A 38 1.22 5.94 1.19
CA VAL A 38 1.53 4.91 2.20
C VAL A 38 3.01 4.87 2.51
N ILE A 39 3.87 4.96 1.49
CA ILE A 39 5.32 5.03 1.69
C ILE A 39 5.67 6.29 2.50
N GLU A 40 5.09 7.45 2.17
CA GLU A 40 5.33 8.69 2.95
C GLU A 40 4.93 8.55 4.42
N LEU A 41 3.83 7.85 4.71
CA LEU A 41 3.37 7.60 6.07
C LEU A 41 4.28 6.61 6.81
N PHE A 42 4.69 5.52 6.16
CA PHE A 42 5.63 4.56 6.74
C PHE A 42 7.00 5.19 7.04
N GLU A 43 7.50 6.06 6.17
CA GLU A 43 8.74 6.83 6.43
C GLU A 43 8.65 7.76 7.64
N ARG A 44 7.43 8.05 8.11
CA ARG A 44 7.13 8.88 9.27
C ARG A 44 6.62 8.05 10.45
N ASP A 45 6.74 6.74 10.37
CA ASP A 45 6.29 5.78 11.39
C ASP A 45 4.81 6.01 11.79
N GLN A 46 3.97 6.30 10.79
CA GLN A 46 2.54 6.53 10.97
C GLN A 46 1.73 5.27 10.62
N PRO A 47 0.63 5.00 11.35
CA PRO A 47 -0.31 3.96 10.95
C PRO A 47 -0.98 4.32 9.63
N VAL A 48 -1.37 3.27 8.90
CA VAL A 48 -1.99 3.36 7.58
C VAL A 48 -3.31 2.60 7.62
N TYR A 49 -4.38 3.22 7.14
CA TYR A 49 -5.70 2.60 7.09
C TYR A 49 -6.16 2.41 5.65
N TYR A 50 -6.87 1.32 5.38
CA TYR A 50 -7.34 1.02 4.03
C TYR A 50 -8.83 0.76 3.94
N THR A 51 -9.33 0.91 2.72
CA THR A 51 -10.63 0.39 2.28
C THR A 51 -10.42 -0.54 1.10
N GLN A 52 -11.42 -1.35 0.77
CA GLN A 52 -11.33 -2.33 -0.31
C GLN A 52 -12.46 -2.13 -1.32
N VAL A 53 -12.13 -2.40 -2.58
CA VAL A 53 -13.11 -2.54 -3.66
C VAL A 53 -12.94 -3.91 -4.35
N ASN A 54 -14.06 -4.55 -4.68
CA ASN A 54 -14.10 -5.87 -5.33
C ASN A 54 -14.36 -5.69 -6.84
N GLY A 55 -13.34 -5.24 -7.56
CA GLY A 55 -13.47 -4.77 -8.94
C GLY A 55 -14.05 -3.34 -9.02
N GLY A 56 -14.51 -2.95 -10.20
CA GLY A 56 -15.05 -1.60 -10.44
C GLY A 56 -14.19 -0.78 -11.40
N GLY A 57 -14.84 0.08 -12.16
CA GLY A 57 -14.24 0.87 -13.24
C GLY A 57 -14.10 2.35 -12.91
N TYR A 58 -14.24 3.18 -13.93
CA TYR A 58 -14.05 4.63 -13.85
C TYR A 58 -14.90 5.31 -12.79
N GLU A 59 -16.21 5.03 -12.76
CA GLU A 59 -17.15 5.66 -11.83
C GLU A 59 -16.80 5.36 -10.37
N GLU A 60 -16.30 4.15 -10.12
CA GLU A 60 -15.85 3.72 -8.80
C GLU A 60 -14.55 4.43 -8.39
N GLY A 61 -13.65 4.66 -9.33
CA GLY A 61 -12.45 5.48 -9.13
C GLY A 61 -12.80 6.92 -8.75
N VAL A 62 -13.71 7.56 -9.51
CA VAL A 62 -14.19 8.92 -9.20
C VAL A 62 -14.82 8.99 -7.80
N ARG A 63 -15.58 7.97 -7.41
CA ARG A 63 -16.18 7.89 -6.08
C ARG A 63 -15.14 7.77 -4.96
N LEU A 64 -14.13 6.92 -5.14
CA LEU A 64 -13.19 6.58 -4.09
C LEU A 64 -11.99 7.52 -3.97
N VAL A 65 -11.78 8.45 -4.90
CA VAL A 65 -10.68 9.43 -4.79
C VAL A 65 -10.75 10.30 -3.52
N GLN A 66 -11.96 10.55 -3.01
CA GLN A 66 -12.20 11.32 -1.79
C GLN A 66 -12.35 10.44 -0.53
N THR A 67 -11.95 9.17 -0.63
CA THR A 67 -11.95 8.22 0.49
C THR A 67 -11.25 8.79 1.72
N TRP A 68 -11.68 8.30 2.90
CA TRP A 68 -11.01 8.57 4.17
C TRP A 68 -9.72 7.77 4.33
N ALA A 69 -9.59 6.66 3.59
CA ALA A 69 -8.47 5.72 3.69
C ALA A 69 -7.17 6.29 3.10
N ASP A 70 -6.04 5.77 3.57
CA ASP A 70 -4.70 6.09 3.07
C ASP A 70 -4.37 5.33 1.78
N TYR A 71 -4.90 4.11 1.65
CA TYR A 71 -4.88 3.37 0.39
C TYR A 71 -6.16 2.57 0.14
N ILE A 72 -6.29 2.14 -1.12
CA ILE A 72 -7.38 1.29 -1.59
C ILE A 72 -6.79 -0.06 -1.99
N THR A 73 -7.31 -1.13 -1.41
CA THR A 73 -7.08 -2.49 -1.90
C THR A 73 -8.01 -2.74 -3.07
N TYR A 74 -7.45 -2.94 -4.27
CA TYR A 74 -8.22 -3.36 -5.45
C TYR A 74 -8.16 -4.88 -5.55
N ASN A 75 -9.22 -5.55 -5.13
CA ASN A 75 -9.23 -7.01 -5.03
C ASN A 75 -9.44 -7.64 -6.42
N MET A 76 -8.41 -8.31 -6.94
CA MET A 76 -8.50 -9.16 -8.15
C MET A 76 -8.35 -10.65 -7.84
N GLU A 77 -8.19 -11.02 -6.57
CA GLU A 77 -8.12 -12.41 -6.11
C GLU A 77 -9.51 -13.07 -6.15
N HIS A 78 -10.53 -12.38 -5.62
CA HIS A 78 -11.90 -12.87 -5.60
C HIS A 78 -12.85 -12.09 -6.53
N SER A 79 -12.30 -11.25 -7.40
CA SER A 79 -13.07 -10.50 -8.41
C SER A 79 -12.50 -10.78 -9.80
N PRO A 80 -13.26 -10.51 -10.89
CA PRO A 80 -12.78 -10.75 -12.24
C PRO A 80 -11.45 -10.05 -12.52
N PHE A 81 -10.51 -10.76 -13.14
CA PHE A 81 -9.29 -10.16 -13.67
C PHE A 81 -9.61 -9.31 -14.90
N ASN A 82 -10.00 -8.05 -14.68
CA ASN A 82 -10.44 -7.13 -15.71
C ASN A 82 -9.52 -5.89 -15.76
N MET A 83 -8.58 -5.90 -16.70
CA MET A 83 -7.59 -4.85 -16.86
C MET A 83 -8.16 -3.54 -17.39
N ASP A 84 -9.25 -3.59 -18.17
CA ASP A 84 -9.93 -2.38 -18.66
C ASP A 84 -10.63 -1.67 -17.51
N ALA A 85 -11.29 -2.42 -16.62
CA ALA A 85 -11.89 -1.88 -15.40
C ALA A 85 -10.82 -1.29 -14.47
N LEU A 86 -9.69 -1.97 -14.25
CA LEU A 86 -8.59 -1.44 -13.43
C LEU A 86 -8.02 -0.13 -14.01
N ARG A 87 -7.77 -0.08 -15.33
CA ARG A 87 -7.29 1.15 -15.98
C ARG A 87 -8.32 2.27 -15.90
N GLY A 88 -9.60 1.95 -16.11
CA GLY A 88 -10.71 2.90 -15.92
C GLY A 88 -10.75 3.43 -14.50
N PHE A 89 -10.62 2.55 -13.50
CA PHE A 89 -10.58 2.90 -12.08
C PHE A 89 -9.43 3.86 -11.76
N MET A 90 -8.20 3.55 -12.20
CA MET A 90 -7.05 4.43 -12.02
C MET A 90 -7.23 5.78 -12.71
N GLN A 91 -7.83 5.81 -13.90
CA GLN A 91 -8.15 7.05 -14.60
C GLN A 91 -9.20 7.87 -13.84
N GLY A 92 -10.25 7.24 -13.32
CA GLY A 92 -11.28 7.90 -12.51
C GLY A 92 -10.72 8.52 -11.22
N LEU A 93 -9.74 7.87 -10.58
CA LEU A 93 -9.03 8.46 -9.44
C LEU A 93 -8.25 9.72 -9.84
N VAL A 94 -7.61 9.74 -11.01
CA VAL A 94 -6.89 10.92 -11.49
C VAL A 94 -7.85 12.06 -11.79
N ASP A 95 -8.95 11.77 -12.49
CA ASP A 95 -9.89 12.79 -12.96
C ASP A 95 -10.76 13.37 -11.83
N GLY A 96 -11.02 12.59 -10.77
CA GLY A 96 -11.70 13.07 -9.56
C GLY A 96 -10.78 13.66 -8.49
N GLY A 97 -9.46 13.60 -8.69
CA GLY A 97 -8.45 14.07 -7.75
C GLY A 97 -8.21 15.60 -7.80
N PRO A 98 -7.30 16.13 -6.97
CA PRO A 98 -6.46 15.41 -6.01
C PRO A 98 -7.23 14.95 -4.76
N THR A 99 -6.58 14.11 -3.95
CA THR A 99 -7.08 13.73 -2.62
C THR A 99 -7.04 14.90 -1.64
N LYS A 100 -7.71 14.74 -0.49
CA LYS A 100 -7.64 15.69 0.64
C LYS A 100 -6.22 15.95 1.16
N SER A 101 -5.31 15.01 0.94
CA SER A 101 -3.90 15.12 1.31
C SER A 101 -3.03 15.72 0.21
N GLY A 102 -3.61 16.24 -0.87
CA GLY A 102 -2.87 16.81 -2.01
C GLY A 102 -2.26 15.79 -2.97
N HIS A 103 -2.20 14.50 -2.62
CA HIS A 103 -1.76 13.44 -3.53
C HIS A 103 -2.70 13.37 -4.74
N ARG A 104 -2.13 13.11 -5.93
CA ARG A 104 -2.89 13.03 -7.19
C ARG A 104 -4.02 12.00 -7.13
N THR A 105 -3.73 10.83 -6.56
CA THR A 105 -4.69 9.76 -6.27
C THR A 105 -4.41 9.22 -4.87
N PRO A 106 -5.34 8.49 -4.24
CA PRO A 106 -4.98 7.58 -3.15
C PRO A 106 -3.95 6.56 -3.64
N THR A 107 -3.15 5.99 -2.72
CA THR A 107 -2.36 4.79 -3.03
C THR A 107 -3.33 3.66 -3.38
N VAL A 108 -2.97 2.85 -4.38
CA VAL A 108 -3.75 1.67 -4.78
C VAL A 108 -2.84 0.46 -4.75
N VAL A 109 -3.20 -0.55 -3.98
CA VAL A 109 -2.52 -1.85 -3.93
C VAL A 109 -3.48 -2.89 -4.49
N ALA A 110 -3.09 -3.55 -5.57
CA ALA A 110 -3.93 -4.57 -6.19
C ALA A 110 -3.61 -5.95 -5.59
N VAL A 111 -4.63 -6.66 -5.12
CA VAL A 111 -4.49 -8.08 -4.75
C VAL A 111 -4.35 -8.87 -6.03
N LEU A 112 -3.27 -9.64 -6.17
CA LEU A 112 -2.98 -10.36 -7.40
C LEU A 112 -3.99 -11.50 -7.62
N PRO A 113 -4.35 -11.80 -8.89
CA PRO A 113 -5.27 -12.89 -9.24
C PRO A 113 -4.60 -14.27 -9.20
N LEU A 114 -3.53 -14.43 -8.40
CA LEU A 114 -2.76 -15.65 -8.26
C LEU A 114 -2.30 -15.85 -6.81
N GLY A 115 -2.19 -17.11 -6.41
CA GLY A 115 -1.64 -17.49 -5.11
C GLY A 115 -0.12 -17.70 -5.19
N GLY A 116 0.59 -17.18 -4.19
CA GLY A 116 2.02 -17.42 -3.98
C GLY A 116 2.32 -18.81 -3.43
N ILE A 117 1.87 -19.86 -4.10
CA ILE A 117 1.92 -21.24 -3.58
C ILE A 117 3.32 -21.86 -3.69
N ASN A 118 4.01 -21.64 -4.81
CA ASN A 118 5.37 -22.12 -5.07
C ASN A 118 6.00 -21.36 -6.24
N GLU A 119 7.29 -21.62 -6.50
CA GLU A 119 8.06 -20.95 -7.54
C GLU A 119 7.49 -21.19 -8.95
N GLN A 120 6.98 -22.38 -9.25
CA GLN A 120 6.42 -22.69 -10.57
C GLN A 120 5.20 -21.82 -10.88
N VAL A 121 4.29 -21.63 -9.91
CA VAL A 121 3.13 -20.75 -10.07
C VAL A 121 3.60 -19.31 -10.25
N MET A 122 4.55 -18.84 -9.45
CA MET A 122 5.00 -17.46 -9.53
C MET A 122 5.74 -17.16 -10.85
N TRP A 123 6.66 -18.04 -11.27
CA TRP A 123 7.35 -17.94 -12.56
C TRP A 123 6.39 -18.06 -13.75
N GLY A 124 5.37 -18.92 -13.68
CA GLY A 124 4.39 -19.06 -14.76
C GLY A 124 3.47 -17.84 -14.92
N ASN A 125 3.35 -17.00 -13.87
CA ASN A 125 2.36 -15.93 -13.80
C ASN A 125 2.95 -14.54 -13.51
N TYR A 126 4.28 -14.37 -13.57
CA TYR A 126 4.93 -13.08 -13.32
C TYR A 126 4.36 -11.94 -14.18
N TRP A 127 3.90 -12.25 -15.41
CA TRP A 127 3.29 -11.31 -16.33
C TRP A 127 2.04 -10.62 -15.77
N MET A 128 1.33 -11.24 -14.82
CA MET A 128 0.18 -10.64 -14.16
C MET A 128 0.62 -9.45 -13.30
N VAL A 129 1.76 -9.55 -12.61
CA VAL A 129 2.36 -8.45 -11.84
C VAL A 129 2.70 -7.29 -12.78
N GLU A 130 3.31 -7.59 -13.93
CA GLU A 130 3.63 -6.59 -14.95
C GLU A 130 2.38 -5.86 -15.46
N GLN A 131 1.31 -6.58 -15.82
CA GLN A 131 0.06 -6.01 -16.32
C GLN A 131 -0.62 -5.11 -15.27
N VAL A 132 -0.68 -5.59 -14.04
CA VAL A 132 -1.27 -4.87 -12.90
C VAL A 132 -0.49 -3.58 -12.63
N LEU A 133 0.83 -3.65 -12.45
CA LEU A 133 1.68 -2.47 -12.27
C LEU A 133 1.65 -1.53 -13.48
N GLY A 134 1.56 -2.09 -14.70
CA GLY A 134 1.41 -1.35 -15.96
C GLY A 134 0.10 -0.54 -16.06
N SER A 135 -0.87 -0.80 -15.18
CA SER A 135 -2.11 -0.02 -15.08
C SER A 135 -1.99 1.17 -14.13
N GLY A 136 -0.83 1.40 -13.53
CA GLY A 136 -0.57 2.59 -12.70
C GLY A 136 -0.90 2.43 -11.23
N VAL A 137 -1.23 1.22 -10.77
CA VAL A 137 -1.34 0.95 -9.32
C VAL A 137 0.01 1.19 -8.65
N HIS A 138 -0.02 1.47 -7.36
CA HIS A 138 1.13 1.85 -6.55
C HIS A 138 1.75 0.65 -5.82
N GLY A 139 1.14 -0.53 -5.93
CA GLY A 139 1.60 -1.72 -5.25
C GLY A 139 0.82 -2.96 -5.66
N VAL A 140 1.35 -4.11 -5.25
CA VAL A 140 0.71 -5.42 -5.41
C VAL A 140 0.72 -6.15 -4.08
N LEU A 141 -0.30 -6.96 -3.84
CA LEU A 141 -0.46 -7.77 -2.65
C LEU A 141 -0.62 -9.23 -3.06
N LEU A 142 0.30 -10.09 -2.62
CA LEU A 142 0.31 -11.51 -2.97
C LEU A 142 -0.33 -12.35 -1.87
N ALA A 143 -1.39 -13.07 -2.24
CA ALA A 143 -2.05 -14.07 -1.43
C ALA A 143 -1.15 -15.31 -1.18
N HIS A 144 -1.31 -15.98 -0.04
CA HIS A 144 -0.54 -17.12 0.46
C HIS A 144 0.96 -16.88 0.66
N ALA A 145 1.67 -16.42 -0.38
CA ALA A 145 3.09 -16.09 -0.39
C ALA A 145 3.95 -17.06 0.44
N ARG A 146 3.96 -18.37 0.16
CA ARG A 146 4.35 -19.39 1.15
C ARG A 146 5.84 -19.48 1.48
N THR A 147 6.73 -19.08 0.57
CA THR A 147 8.19 -19.22 0.79
C THR A 147 8.97 -17.96 0.40
N PRO A 148 10.17 -17.73 0.95
CA PRO A 148 11.02 -16.61 0.57
C PRO A 148 11.37 -16.59 -0.93
N GLU A 149 11.49 -17.74 -1.57
CA GLU A 149 11.76 -17.88 -3.01
C GLU A 149 10.61 -17.31 -3.84
N VAL A 150 9.36 -17.63 -3.48
CA VAL A 150 8.17 -17.05 -4.11
C VAL A 150 8.19 -15.53 -4.00
N VAL A 151 8.52 -15.00 -2.82
CA VAL A 151 8.59 -13.57 -2.57
C VAL A 151 9.71 -12.91 -3.38
N ARG A 152 10.88 -13.56 -3.52
CA ARG A 152 11.96 -13.08 -4.39
C ARG A 152 11.54 -12.99 -5.85
N ILE A 153 10.73 -13.93 -6.34
CA ILE A 153 10.19 -13.89 -7.72
C ILE A 153 9.15 -12.77 -7.83
N LEU A 154 8.30 -12.55 -6.83
CA LEU A 154 7.37 -11.40 -6.79
C LEU A 154 8.11 -10.05 -6.87
N VAL A 155 9.18 -9.90 -6.08
CA VAL A 155 10.03 -8.71 -6.14
C VAL A 155 10.63 -8.57 -7.52
N GLN A 156 11.25 -9.61 -8.10
CA GLN A 156 11.77 -9.58 -9.48
C GLN A 156 10.70 -9.20 -10.51
N SER A 157 9.47 -9.70 -10.36
CA SER A 157 8.32 -9.41 -11.24
C SER A 157 7.90 -7.93 -11.18
N SER A 158 8.23 -7.24 -10.09
CA SER A 158 7.91 -5.83 -9.87
C SER A 158 9.00 -4.87 -10.37
N ARG A 159 10.13 -5.40 -10.88
CA ARG A 159 11.33 -4.64 -11.25
C ARG A 159 11.61 -4.70 -12.73
N TYR A 160 12.15 -3.62 -13.29
CA TYR A 160 12.69 -3.64 -14.65
C TYR A 160 14.06 -4.36 -14.69
N PRO A 161 14.42 -5.01 -15.82
CA PRO A 161 15.72 -5.66 -15.99
C PRO A 161 16.93 -4.73 -15.77
N HIS A 162 16.77 -3.44 -16.07
CA HIS A 162 17.82 -2.43 -15.93
C HIS A 162 17.89 -1.79 -14.53
N ALA A 163 17.07 -2.24 -13.57
CA ALA A 163 17.18 -1.81 -12.19
C ALA A 163 18.55 -2.21 -11.59
N PRO A 164 19.10 -1.44 -10.62
CA PRO A 164 20.37 -1.80 -9.98
C PRO A 164 20.33 -3.22 -9.39
N LYS A 165 21.43 -3.96 -9.55
CA LYS A 165 21.56 -5.30 -8.96
C LYS A 165 21.43 -5.21 -7.44
N THR A 166 20.71 -6.16 -6.86
CA THR A 166 20.51 -6.26 -5.42
C THR A 166 20.90 -7.65 -4.97
N GLU A 167 21.71 -7.77 -3.92
CA GLU A 167 22.08 -9.07 -3.38
C GLU A 167 20.82 -9.86 -2.95
N GLY A 168 20.79 -11.15 -3.27
CA GLY A 168 19.65 -12.02 -2.95
C GLY A 168 18.41 -11.82 -3.82
N ILE A 169 18.37 -10.81 -4.71
CA ILE A 169 17.28 -10.61 -5.66
C ILE A 169 17.83 -10.80 -7.09
N GLY A 170 17.21 -11.67 -7.88
CA GLY A 170 17.60 -11.85 -9.28
C GLY A 170 17.27 -10.65 -10.17
N GLU A 171 17.43 -10.84 -11.48
CA GLU A 171 17.12 -9.80 -12.48
C GLU A 171 15.63 -9.45 -12.48
N GLY A 172 15.32 -8.16 -12.69
CA GLY A 172 13.92 -7.73 -12.84
C GLY A 172 13.30 -8.29 -14.12
N LEU A 173 12.02 -8.66 -14.07
CA LEU A 173 11.33 -9.35 -15.16
C LEU A 173 10.39 -8.45 -15.97
N ARG A 174 10.12 -7.23 -15.47
CA ARG A 174 9.12 -6.34 -16.06
C ARG A 174 9.57 -5.79 -17.40
N GLY A 175 8.83 -6.08 -18.46
CA GLY A 175 9.10 -5.60 -19.81
C GLY A 175 9.08 -4.07 -19.91
N SER A 176 10.08 -3.50 -20.61
CA SER A 176 10.06 -2.08 -21.00
C SER A 176 9.26 -1.91 -22.31
N GLY A 177 8.47 -0.85 -22.39
CA GLY A 177 7.63 -0.51 -23.55
C GLY A 177 6.16 -0.28 -23.21
N GLY A 178 5.68 -0.78 -22.06
CA GLY A 178 4.28 -0.66 -21.62
C GLY A 178 4.00 0.48 -20.62
N GLN A 179 5.03 1.20 -20.15
CA GLN A 179 4.93 2.15 -19.03
C GLN A 179 4.12 3.42 -19.31
N GLY A 180 3.76 3.70 -20.56
CA GLY A 180 3.15 4.98 -20.94
C GLY A 180 1.84 5.28 -20.22
N PHE A 181 0.99 4.28 -19.98
CA PHE A 181 -0.26 4.46 -19.24
C PHE A 181 0.01 4.76 -17.76
N ALA A 182 0.77 3.88 -17.09
CA ALA A 182 1.10 4.04 -15.67
C ALA A 182 1.81 5.37 -15.37
N ALA A 183 2.74 5.80 -16.24
CA ALA A 183 3.42 7.08 -16.12
C ALA A 183 2.43 8.28 -16.13
N ARG A 184 1.40 8.23 -16.99
CA ARG A 184 0.34 9.26 -17.02
C ARG A 184 -0.50 9.27 -15.76
N ILE A 185 -0.83 8.10 -15.22
CA ILE A 185 -1.56 7.99 -13.94
C ILE A 185 -0.75 8.67 -12.83
N TRP A 186 0.56 8.40 -12.77
CA TRP A 186 1.47 8.98 -11.78
C TRP A 186 1.83 10.45 -12.05
N GLY A 187 1.51 10.98 -13.23
CA GLY A 187 1.81 12.36 -13.60
C GLY A 187 3.28 12.64 -13.91
N VAL A 188 4.04 11.61 -14.32
CA VAL A 188 5.48 11.71 -14.61
C VAL A 188 5.80 11.29 -16.04
N SER A 189 7.02 11.55 -16.51
CA SER A 189 7.48 11.05 -17.81
C SER A 189 7.67 9.52 -17.77
N SER A 190 7.65 8.85 -18.92
CA SER A 190 7.91 7.41 -18.98
C SER A 190 9.31 7.00 -18.53
N GLN A 191 10.29 7.89 -18.67
CA GLN A 191 11.64 7.67 -18.16
C GLN A 191 11.67 7.77 -16.63
N GLU A 192 11.01 8.81 -16.09
CA GLU A 192 10.93 9.01 -14.65
C GLU A 192 10.12 7.90 -13.96
N TYR A 193 9.03 7.45 -14.58
CA TYR A 193 8.28 6.30 -14.11
C TYR A 193 9.16 5.04 -14.01
N GLN A 194 9.99 4.74 -15.02
CA GLN A 194 10.87 3.56 -14.95
C GLN A 194 11.88 3.65 -13.81
N ARG A 195 12.34 4.85 -13.46
CA ARG A 195 13.25 5.10 -12.33
C ARG A 195 12.55 4.94 -10.98
N LEU A 196 11.30 5.40 -10.87
CA LEU A 196 10.51 5.40 -9.63
C LEU A 196 9.77 4.07 -9.41
N ALA A 197 9.41 3.34 -10.46
CA ALA A 197 8.61 2.12 -10.38
C ALA A 197 9.47 0.89 -10.04
N ASP A 198 10.06 0.93 -8.85
CA ASP A 198 10.88 -0.11 -8.22
C ASP A 198 10.40 -0.28 -6.76
N PRO A 199 10.50 -1.48 -6.15
CA PRO A 199 10.00 -1.71 -4.80
C PRO A 199 10.69 -0.87 -3.73
N TRP A 200 9.91 -0.21 -2.88
CA TRP A 200 10.35 0.33 -1.60
C TRP A 200 10.19 -0.74 -0.51
N PRO A 201 11.12 -0.87 0.47
CA PRO A 201 12.26 0.00 0.75
C PRO A 201 13.56 -0.39 0.03
N LEU A 202 13.53 -1.40 -0.86
CA LEU A 202 14.71 -1.85 -1.61
C LEU A 202 15.37 -0.71 -2.40
N ASN A 203 14.56 0.09 -3.09
CA ASN A 203 14.96 1.36 -3.65
C ASN A 203 14.38 2.48 -2.77
N PRO A 204 15.22 3.30 -2.11
CA PRO A 204 14.75 4.41 -1.29
C PRO A 204 13.94 5.45 -2.07
N ASN A 205 14.13 5.55 -3.40
CA ASN A 205 13.33 6.42 -4.26
C ASN A 205 12.20 5.67 -4.98
N GLY A 206 12.01 4.39 -4.67
CA GLY A 206 10.97 3.55 -5.23
C GLY A 206 9.59 3.96 -4.73
N GLU A 207 8.59 3.76 -5.57
CA GLU A 207 7.19 4.11 -5.30
C GLU A 207 6.27 2.87 -5.34
N ILE A 208 6.82 1.68 -5.62
CA ILE A 208 6.07 0.41 -5.61
C ILE A 208 6.07 -0.19 -4.22
N LEU A 209 4.88 -0.47 -3.69
CA LEU A 209 4.68 -1.14 -2.43
C LEU A 209 4.32 -2.62 -2.65
N VAL A 210 5.27 -3.53 -2.38
CA VAL A 210 5.02 -4.98 -2.45
C VAL A 210 4.54 -5.47 -1.08
N GLY A 211 3.33 -6.03 -1.06
CA GLY A 211 2.69 -6.57 0.13
C GLY A 211 2.54 -8.09 0.09
N LEU A 212 2.54 -8.71 1.26
CA LEU A 212 2.28 -10.14 1.43
C LEU A 212 1.05 -10.36 2.32
N LYS A 213 0.15 -11.26 1.93
CA LYS A 213 -0.84 -11.80 2.86
C LYS A 213 -0.30 -13.04 3.54
N ILE A 214 -0.40 -13.08 4.86
CA ILE A 214 -0.08 -14.23 5.69
C ILE A 214 -1.40 -14.88 6.08
N GLU A 215 -1.82 -15.87 5.30
CA GLU A 215 -3.20 -16.37 5.37
C GLU A 215 -3.34 -17.90 5.23
N ASP A 216 -2.23 -18.63 5.24
CA ASP A 216 -2.24 -20.07 5.50
C ASP A 216 -1.09 -20.49 6.41
N ARG A 217 -1.14 -21.74 6.89
CA ARG A 217 -0.14 -22.28 7.84
C ARG A 217 1.28 -22.27 7.28
N HIS A 218 1.44 -22.54 5.99
CA HIS A 218 2.76 -22.56 5.34
C HIS A 218 3.34 -21.15 5.25
N ALA A 219 2.50 -20.16 4.97
CA ALA A 219 2.86 -18.76 5.05
C ALA A 219 3.32 -18.45 6.48
N LEU A 220 2.49 -18.75 7.48
CA LEU A 220 2.77 -18.44 8.88
C LEU A 220 4.10 -19.04 9.35
N GLU A 221 4.39 -20.30 9.02
CA GLU A 221 5.64 -20.99 9.36
C GLU A 221 6.90 -20.26 8.86
N ASN A 222 6.80 -19.51 7.75
CA ASN A 222 7.92 -18.81 7.13
C ASN A 222 7.77 -17.27 7.23
N ALA A 223 6.93 -16.74 8.14
CA ALA A 223 6.56 -15.32 8.12
C ALA A 223 7.77 -14.38 8.20
N GLU A 224 8.68 -14.61 9.14
CA GLU A 224 9.86 -13.78 9.39
C GLU A 224 10.81 -13.77 8.19
N GLU A 225 11.09 -14.95 7.61
CA GLU A 225 12.00 -15.08 6.47
C GLU A 225 11.43 -14.40 5.22
N ARG A 226 10.11 -14.42 5.05
CA ARG A 226 9.42 -13.83 3.89
C ARG A 226 9.35 -12.33 3.97
N VAL A 227 8.99 -11.77 5.13
CA VAL A 227 8.93 -10.31 5.29
C VAL A 227 10.33 -9.68 5.27
N ALA A 228 11.38 -10.47 5.55
CA ALA A 228 12.77 -10.02 5.46
C ALA A 228 13.32 -9.97 4.02
N VAL A 229 12.58 -10.47 3.01
CA VAL A 229 13.03 -10.42 1.62
C VAL A 229 13.15 -8.95 1.16
N PRO A 230 14.31 -8.52 0.63
CA PRO A 230 14.49 -7.15 0.15
C PRO A 230 13.41 -6.75 -0.87
N GLY A 231 12.70 -5.65 -0.58
CA GLY A 231 11.65 -5.12 -1.45
C GLY A 231 10.24 -5.38 -0.96
N VAL A 232 10.05 -6.20 0.08
CA VAL A 232 8.77 -6.28 0.80
C VAL A 232 8.57 -5.00 1.61
N GLY A 233 7.46 -4.32 1.37
CA GLY A 233 7.13 -3.06 2.03
C GLY A 233 6.14 -3.21 3.19
N PHE A 234 5.29 -4.25 3.17
CA PHE A 234 4.39 -4.57 4.27
C PHE A 234 3.90 -6.01 4.21
N ALA A 235 3.26 -6.46 5.29
CA ALA A 235 2.50 -7.70 5.30
C ALA A 235 1.19 -7.48 6.08
N GLU A 236 0.14 -8.20 5.69
CA GLU A 236 -1.13 -8.24 6.40
C GLU A 236 -1.55 -9.68 6.74
N TRP A 237 -2.37 -9.81 7.76
CA TRP A 237 -2.98 -11.08 8.15
C TRP A 237 -4.27 -11.30 7.35
N GLY A 238 -4.43 -12.47 6.75
CA GLY A 238 -5.66 -12.88 6.06
C GLY A 238 -6.49 -13.83 6.96
N PRO A 239 -7.43 -13.31 7.77
CA PRO A 239 -8.12 -14.14 8.76
C PRO A 239 -9.12 -15.12 8.15
N GLY A 240 -9.62 -14.85 6.94
CA GLY A 240 -10.63 -15.68 6.28
C GLY A 240 -10.11 -17.06 5.89
N ASP A 241 -8.90 -17.11 5.31
CA ASP A 241 -8.30 -18.37 4.83
C ASP A 241 -7.49 -19.11 5.89
N MET A 242 -7.13 -18.43 6.99
CA MET A 242 -6.35 -19.03 8.08
C MET A 242 -7.19 -19.90 9.03
N SER A 243 -8.53 -19.80 9.00
CA SER A 243 -9.43 -20.43 9.97
C SER A 243 -9.50 -21.96 9.88
#